data_AF-A0A0B8PQY4-F1
#
_entry.id   AF-A0A0B8PQY4-F1
#
_cell.length_a   1.000
_cell.length_b   1.000
_cell.length_c   1.000
_cell.angle_alpha   90.00
_cell.angle_beta   90.00
_cell.angle_gamma   90.00
#
_symmetry.space_group_name_H-M   'P 1'
#
loop_
_entity.id
_entity.type
_entity.pdbx_description
1 polymer ?
#
loop_
_entity_poly.entity_id
_entity_poly.type
_entity_poly.pdbx_seq_one_letter_code
_entity_poly.pdbx_strand_id
1 'polypeptide(L)'
;MLMEKLQTNTSARIEIENHLSSLQLQAQQQVHLLQIIREGVNNAIKHADAEEIRINCIQDADFIEVSVTDNGVGFDTSHEKAEHYGLGIMQERAQYLKGELCISSESGKGTQVRVVFNCEGQLDSE
;
A
#
# COMPACT_ATOMS: atom_id res chain seq x y z
N MET A 1 10.51 1.28 15.61
CA MET A 1 9.63 2.42 15.94
C MET A 1 8.30 2.46 15.18
N LEU A 2 8.24 2.23 13.85
CA LEU A 2 6.94 2.22 13.14
C LEU A 2 6.13 0.92 13.40
N MET A 3 6.76 -0.25 13.27
CA MET A 3 6.08 -1.54 13.47
C MET A 3 5.57 -1.74 14.91
N GLU A 4 6.36 -1.31 15.89
CA GLU A 4 6.02 -1.36 17.32
C GLU A 4 4.78 -0.51 17.66
N LYS A 5 4.56 0.59 16.92
CA LYS A 5 3.35 1.41 17.04
C LYS A 5 2.14 0.82 16.30
N LEU A 6 2.36 0.03 15.26
CA LEU A 6 1.26 -0.59 14.52
C LEU A 6 0.70 -1.80 15.29
N GLN A 7 1.56 -2.63 15.90
CA GLN A 7 1.15 -3.77 16.72
C GLN A 7 0.43 -3.40 18.03
N THR A 8 0.65 -2.20 18.57
CA THR A 8 -0.01 -1.75 19.81
C THR A 8 -1.42 -1.17 19.57
N ASN A 9 -1.79 -0.89 18.32
CA ASN A 9 -3.07 -0.27 17.96
C ASN A 9 -4.07 -1.23 17.31
N THR A 10 -3.75 -2.52 17.20
CA THR A 10 -4.66 -3.52 16.65
C THR A 10 -4.41 -4.91 17.23
N SER A 11 -5.46 -5.71 17.33
CA SER A 11 -5.38 -7.15 17.57
C SER A 11 -5.09 -7.94 16.29
N ALA A 12 -5.15 -7.30 15.13
CA ALA A 12 -4.88 -7.94 13.84
C ALA A 12 -3.45 -8.46 13.76
N ARG A 13 -3.29 -9.66 13.23
CA ARG A 13 -1.98 -10.22 12.88
C ARG A 13 -1.45 -9.51 11.63
N ILE A 14 -0.30 -8.87 11.75
CA ILE A 14 0.37 -8.21 10.62
C ILE A 14 1.49 -9.12 10.11
N GLU A 15 1.39 -9.52 8.85
CA GLU A 15 2.40 -10.30 8.14
C GLU A 15 3.08 -9.47 7.05
N ILE A 16 4.39 -9.64 6.90
CA ILE A 16 5.18 -8.87 5.95
C ILE A 16 6.10 -9.81 5.18
N GLU A 17 5.85 -9.93 3.90
CA GLU A 17 6.68 -10.66 2.95
C GLU A 17 7.41 -9.65 2.07
N ASN A 18 8.68 -9.40 2.39
CA ASN A 18 9.50 -8.44 1.67
C ASN A 18 10.55 -9.13 0.80
N HIS A 19 10.36 -9.03 -0.52
CA HIS A 19 11.27 -9.51 -1.55
C HIS A 19 11.90 -8.37 -2.35
N LEU A 20 11.86 -7.13 -1.85
CA LEU A 20 12.54 -6.00 -2.48
C LEU A 20 14.05 -6.08 -2.26
N SER A 21 14.82 -5.87 -3.32
CA SER A 21 16.25 -5.56 -3.20
C SER A 21 16.40 -4.09 -2.78
N SER A 22 17.13 -3.84 -1.70
CA SER A 22 17.37 -2.47 -1.20
C SER A 22 18.21 -1.60 -2.14
N LEU A 23 18.75 -2.17 -3.21
CA LEU A 23 19.74 -1.56 -4.10
C LEU A 23 19.14 -0.76 -5.26
N GLN A 24 17.84 -0.88 -5.55
CA GLN A 24 17.24 -0.30 -6.77
C GLN A 24 16.22 0.82 -6.52
N LEU A 25 15.74 1.01 -5.28
CA LEU A 25 14.81 2.09 -4.95
C LEU A 25 15.54 3.36 -4.53
N GLN A 26 15.28 4.46 -5.23
CA GLN A 26 15.73 5.79 -4.82
C GLN A 26 15.08 6.21 -3.50
N ALA A 27 15.76 7.04 -2.71
CA ALA A 27 15.27 7.48 -1.40
C ALA A 27 13.87 8.13 -1.47
N GLN A 28 13.59 8.92 -2.51
CA GLN A 28 12.27 9.51 -2.70
C GLN A 28 11.20 8.43 -2.96
N GLN A 29 11.48 7.46 -3.84
CA GLN A 29 10.56 6.36 -4.12
C GLN A 29 10.24 5.56 -2.86
N GLN A 30 11.25 5.29 -2.02
CA GLN A 30 11.06 4.63 -0.72
C GLN A 30 10.09 5.41 0.18
N VAL A 31 10.23 6.74 0.24
CA VAL A 31 9.34 7.58 1.05
C VAL A 31 7.90 7.52 0.53
N HIS A 32 7.68 7.66 -0.78
CA HIS A 32 6.34 7.58 -1.36
C HIS A 32 5.72 6.20 -1.13
N LEU A 33 6.48 5.14 -1.34
CA LEU A 33 6.04 3.76 -1.13
C LEU A 33 5.67 3.49 0.34
N LEU A 34 6.51 3.91 1.28
CA LEU A 34 6.25 3.75 2.71
C LEU A 34 4.99 4.50 3.17
N GLN A 35 4.68 5.65 2.57
CA GLN A 35 3.44 6.38 2.87
C GLN A 35 2.21 5.63 2.36
N ILE A 36 2.27 5.01 1.17
CA ILE A 36 1.18 4.18 0.63
C ILE A 36 0.94 2.97 1.55
N ILE A 37 2.00 2.24 1.91
CA ILE A 37 1.90 1.09 2.83
C ILE A 37 1.29 1.53 4.17
N ARG A 38 1.79 2.64 4.73
CA ARG A 38 1.31 3.16 6.01
C ARG A 38 -0.17 3.50 5.97
N GLU A 39 -0.62 4.16 4.91
CA GLU A 39 -2.02 4.53 4.77
C GLU A 39 -2.92 3.30 4.57
N GLY A 40 -2.49 2.32 3.76
CA GLY A 40 -3.19 1.05 3.61
C GLY A 40 -3.35 0.30 4.93
N VAL A 41 -2.27 0.19 5.72
CA VAL A 41 -2.32 -0.45 7.04
C VAL A 41 -3.18 0.33 8.02
N ASN A 42 -3.11 1.67 8.03
CA ASN A 42 -3.98 2.49 8.87
C ASN A 42 -5.45 2.29 8.53
N ASN A 43 -5.79 2.18 7.24
CA ASN A 43 -7.15 1.96 6.80
C ASN A 43 -7.66 0.60 7.28
N ALA A 44 -6.86 -0.45 7.14
CA ALA A 44 -7.18 -1.77 7.66
C ALA A 44 -7.40 -1.75 9.19
N ILE A 45 -6.51 -1.11 9.94
CA ILE A 45 -6.60 -1.02 11.41
C ILE A 45 -7.84 -0.25 11.87
N LYS A 46 -8.18 0.86 11.21
CA LYS A 46 -9.25 1.76 11.67
C LYS A 46 -10.63 1.38 11.17
N HIS A 47 -10.71 0.79 9.98
CA HIS A 47 -11.98 0.64 9.26
C HIS A 47 -12.35 -0.81 8.97
N ALA A 48 -11.40 -1.73 8.92
CA ALA A 48 -11.67 -3.07 8.42
C ALA A 48 -12.09 -4.07 9.51
N ASP A 49 -11.83 -3.80 10.81
CA ASP A 49 -11.97 -4.81 11.89
C ASP A 49 -11.34 -6.16 11.49
N ALA A 50 -10.19 -6.08 10.82
CA ALA A 50 -9.53 -7.22 10.22
C ALA A 50 -8.81 -8.06 11.28
N GLU A 51 -8.83 -9.38 11.11
CA GLU A 51 -8.03 -10.29 11.92
C GLU A 51 -6.60 -10.43 11.38
N GLU A 52 -6.43 -10.16 10.08
CA GLU A 52 -5.18 -10.35 9.37
C GLU A 52 -4.94 -9.21 8.37
N ILE A 53 -3.71 -8.68 8.38
CA ILE A 53 -3.22 -7.68 7.43
C ILE A 53 -1.92 -8.22 6.85
N ARG A 54 -1.86 -8.40 5.53
CA ARG A 54 -0.66 -8.84 4.81
C ARG A 54 -0.08 -7.72 3.98
N ILE A 55 1.24 -7.56 4.07
CA ILE A 55 2.01 -6.62 3.27
C ILE A 55 2.98 -7.43 2.42
N ASN A 56 2.76 -7.44 1.12
CA ASN A 56 3.62 -8.13 0.17
C ASN A 56 4.35 -7.10 -0.68
N CYS A 57 5.67 -7.22 -0.71
CA CYS A 57 6.52 -6.38 -1.55
C CYS A 57 7.33 -7.27 -2.47
N ILE A 58 7.05 -7.20 -3.76
CA ILE A 58 7.67 -8.02 -4.79
C ILE A 58 8.43 -7.10 -5.72
N GLN A 59 9.65 -7.51 -6.04
CA GLN A 59 10.43 -6.89 -7.09
C GLN A 59 10.65 -7.91 -8.21
N ASP A 60 10.24 -7.54 -9.41
CA ASP A 60 10.62 -8.20 -10.65
C ASP A 60 11.73 -7.39 -11.35
N ALA A 61 12.21 -7.86 -12.50
CA ALA A 61 13.26 -7.20 -13.27
C ALA A 61 12.83 -5.78 -13.70
N ASP A 62 11.56 -5.63 -14.10
CA ASP A 62 11.08 -4.40 -14.74
C ASP A 62 10.20 -3.53 -13.81
N PHE A 63 9.62 -4.12 -12.77
CA PHE A 63 8.67 -3.41 -11.89
C PHE A 63 8.78 -3.82 -10.42
N ILE A 64 8.33 -2.91 -9.55
CA ILE A 64 8.04 -3.15 -8.15
C ILE A 64 6.54 -3.19 -7.99
N GLU A 65 6.07 -4.22 -7.30
CA GLU A 65 4.69 -4.36 -6.86
C GLU A 65 4.65 -4.42 -5.34
N VAL A 66 3.80 -3.57 -4.75
CA VAL A 66 3.52 -3.64 -3.32
C VAL A 66 2.03 -3.66 -3.10
N SER A 67 1.58 -4.59 -2.25
CA SER A 67 0.19 -4.70 -1.86
C SER A 67 0.02 -4.75 -0.35
N VAL A 68 -0.99 -4.06 0.16
CA VAL A 68 -1.53 -4.22 1.51
C VAL A 68 -2.91 -4.84 1.37
N THR A 69 -3.11 -6.01 1.95
CA THR A 69 -4.38 -6.75 1.92
C THR A 69 -4.85 -7.00 3.35
N ASP A 70 -6.12 -6.71 3.64
CA ASP A 70 -6.78 -7.10 4.87
C ASP A 70 -7.96 -8.03 4.58
N ASN A 71 -8.35 -8.82 5.58
CA ASN A 71 -9.49 -9.74 5.51
C ASN A 71 -10.74 -9.19 6.22
N GLY A 72 -10.85 -7.87 6.36
CA GLY A 72 -11.88 -7.25 7.17
C GLY A 72 -13.23 -7.07 6.46
N VAL A 73 -14.03 -6.13 6.97
CA VAL A 73 -15.40 -5.89 6.47
C VAL A 73 -15.47 -5.33 5.06
N GLY A 74 -14.37 -4.81 4.51
CA GLY A 74 -14.33 -4.15 3.20
C GLY A 74 -15.31 -2.97 3.08
N PHE A 75 -15.36 -2.36 1.89
CA PHE A 75 -16.24 -1.24 1.59
C PHE A 75 -16.64 -1.21 0.11
N ASP A 76 -17.68 -0.43 -0.22
CA ASP A 76 -18.12 -0.28 -1.60
C ASP A 76 -17.32 0.82 -2.31
N THR A 77 -16.37 0.38 -3.15
CA THR A 77 -15.53 1.27 -3.96
C THR A 77 -16.32 2.13 -4.97
N SER A 78 -17.57 1.81 -5.29
CA SER A 78 -18.40 2.60 -6.20
C SER A 78 -19.04 3.82 -5.54
N HIS A 79 -19.33 3.73 -4.23
CA HIS A 79 -19.95 4.81 -3.47
C HIS A 79 -18.95 5.71 -2.76
N GLU A 80 -17.76 5.19 -2.42
CA GLU A 80 -16.82 5.89 -1.52
C GLU A 80 -15.69 6.67 -2.20
N LYS A 81 -15.62 6.67 -3.54
CA LYS A 81 -14.59 7.37 -4.33
C LYS A 81 -14.54 8.89 -4.12
N ALA A 82 -15.62 9.51 -3.64
CA ALA A 82 -15.76 10.96 -3.60
C ALA A 82 -15.27 11.63 -2.30
N GLU A 83 -15.13 10.91 -1.18
CA GLU A 83 -14.92 11.54 0.14
C GLU A 83 -13.69 11.08 0.94
N HIS A 84 -12.90 10.12 0.44
CA HIS A 84 -11.76 9.61 1.21
C HIS A 84 -10.44 10.29 0.82
N TYR A 85 -10.07 11.32 1.57
CA TYR A 85 -8.78 12.03 1.45
C TYR A 85 -7.57 11.07 1.45
N GLY A 86 -7.62 9.96 2.20
CA GLY A 86 -6.56 8.95 2.24
C GLY A 86 -6.32 8.25 0.91
N LEU A 87 -7.37 7.94 0.13
CA LEU A 87 -7.24 7.31 -1.18
C LEU A 87 -6.66 8.29 -2.21
N GLY A 88 -7.08 9.55 -2.16
CA GLY A 88 -6.54 10.61 -3.01
C GLY A 88 -5.03 10.84 -2.79
N ILE A 89 -4.60 10.84 -1.53
CA ILE A 89 -3.17 10.95 -1.20
C ILE A 89 -2.39 9.74 -1.72
N MET A 90 -2.90 8.51 -1.54
CA MET A 90 -2.24 7.33 -2.09
C MET A 90 -2.13 7.39 -3.62
N GLN A 91 -3.17 7.89 -4.30
CA GLN A 91 -3.16 8.05 -5.75
C GLN A 91 -2.09 9.04 -6.21
N GLU A 92 -2.00 10.21 -5.56
CA GLU A 92 -0.97 11.21 -5.84
C GLU A 92 0.43 10.62 -5.64
N ARG A 93 0.64 9.86 -4.56
CA ARG A 93 1.91 9.20 -4.27
C ARG A 93 2.27 8.15 -5.32
N ALA A 94 1.29 7.39 -5.81
CA ALA A 94 1.51 6.44 -6.91
C ALA A 94 1.86 7.17 -8.22
N GLN A 95 1.23 8.32 -8.51
CA GLN A 95 1.61 9.15 -9.65
C GLN A 95 3.04 9.67 -9.55
N TYR A 96 3.51 10.06 -8.36
CA TYR A 96 4.92 10.43 -8.14
C TYR A 96 5.89 9.29 -8.43
N LEU A 97 5.48 8.04 -8.19
CA LEU A 97 6.25 6.85 -8.53
C LEU A 97 6.18 6.53 -10.04
N LYS A 98 5.46 7.33 -10.84
CA LYS A 98 5.08 7.01 -12.24
C LYS A 98 4.40 5.63 -12.32
N GLY A 99 3.61 5.29 -11.30
CA GLY A 99 2.97 3.99 -11.11
C GLY A 99 1.45 4.03 -11.17
N GLU A 100 0.87 2.84 -11.10
CA GLU A 100 -0.56 2.61 -11.03
C GLU A 100 -0.96 2.15 -9.63
N LEU A 101 -1.96 2.82 -9.04
CA LEU A 101 -2.62 2.38 -7.82
C LEU A 101 -3.95 1.71 -8.17
N CYS A 102 -4.12 0.48 -7.70
CA CYS A 102 -5.36 -0.26 -7.78
C CYS A 102 -5.88 -0.52 -6.37
N ILE A 103 -7.12 -0.15 -6.11
CA ILE A 103 -7.81 -0.45 -4.86
C ILE A 103 -9.00 -1.33 -5.20
N SER A 104 -9.03 -2.53 -4.62
CA SER A 104 -10.16 -3.44 -4.69
C SER A 104 -10.68 -3.68 -3.29
N SER A 105 -11.99 -3.52 -3.10
CA SER A 105 -12.65 -3.80 -1.84
C SER A 105 -14.06 -4.28 -2.14
N GLU A 106 -14.52 -5.24 -1.36
CA GLU A 106 -15.89 -5.74 -1.41
C GLU A 106 -16.37 -5.99 0.00
N SER A 107 -17.62 -5.61 0.29
CA SER A 107 -18.21 -5.79 1.62
C SER A 107 -18.18 -7.28 2.03
N GLY A 108 -17.60 -7.56 3.19
CA GLY A 108 -17.38 -8.89 3.76
C GLY A 108 -16.18 -9.66 3.19
N LYS A 109 -15.37 -9.07 2.29
CA LYS A 109 -14.20 -9.74 1.69
C LYS A 109 -12.87 -9.01 1.91
N GLY A 110 -12.88 -7.93 2.67
CA GLY A 110 -11.71 -7.12 2.98
C GLY A 110 -11.33 -6.14 1.86
N THR A 111 -10.13 -5.58 1.99
CA THR A 111 -9.59 -4.59 1.06
C THR A 111 -8.19 -4.98 0.61
N GLN A 112 -7.88 -4.71 -0.65
CA GLN A 112 -6.55 -4.73 -1.19
C GLN A 112 -6.20 -3.38 -1.82
N VAL A 113 -5.10 -2.79 -1.35
CA VAL A 113 -4.44 -1.64 -1.95
C VAL A 113 -3.16 -2.14 -2.62
N ARG A 114 -3.04 -1.98 -3.93
CA ARG A 114 -1.90 -2.46 -4.73
C ARG A 114 -1.31 -1.31 -5.54
N VAL A 115 0.01 -1.12 -5.45
CA VAL A 115 0.76 -0.16 -6.27
C VAL A 115 1.79 -0.89 -7.11
N VAL A 116 1.87 -0.53 -8.39
CA VAL A 116 2.86 -1.07 -9.33
C VAL A 116 3.57 0.09 -10.01
N PHE A 117 4.90 0.06 -10.06
CA PHE A 117 5.69 1.06 -10.77
C PHE A 117 6.99 0.46 -11.28
N ASN A 118 7.56 1.06 -12.32
CA ASN A 118 8.75 0.51 -12.96
C ASN A 118 9.99 0.67 -12.07
N CYS A 119 10.89 -0.32 -12.15
CA CYS A 119 12.19 -0.35 -11.48
C CYS A 119 13.23 0.57 -12.13
N GLU A 120 12.92 1.18 -13.27
CA GLU A 120 13.89 2.00 -14.01
C GLU A 120 14.27 3.25 -13.21
N GLY A 121 15.55 3.31 -12.84
CA GLY A 121 16.17 4.55 -12.38
C GLY A 121 15.95 5.60 -13.46
N GLN A 122 15.35 6.72 -13.08
CA GLN A 122 15.15 7.87 -13.97
C GLN A 122 16.48 8.24 -14.64
N LEU A 123 16.66 7.79 -15.88
CA LEU A 123 17.42 8.52 -16.89
C LEU A 123 16.50 9.63 -17.41
N ASP A 124 16.07 10.51 -16.51
CA ASP A 124 15.57 11.81 -16.92
C ASP A 124 16.83 12.69 -17.07
N SER A 125 17.48 12.55 -18.22
CA SER A 125 18.43 13.52 -18.73
C SER A 125 17.66 14.74 -19.24
N GLU A 126 17.72 15.85 -18.50
CA GLU A 126 17.58 17.21 -19.02
C GLU A 126 18.69 18.09 -18.44
#